data_AF-A0A6C1NJS5-F1
#
_entry.id   AF-A0A6C1NJS5-F1
#
_cell.length_a   1.000
_cell.length_b   1.000
_cell.length_c   1.000
_cell.angle_alpha   90.00
_cell.angle_beta   90.00
_cell.angle_gamma   90.00
#
_symmetry.space_group_name_H-M   'P 1'
#
loop_
_entity.id
_entity.type
_entity.pdbx_description
1 polymer ?
#
loop_
_entity_poly.entity_id
_entity_poly.type
_entity_poly.pdbx_seq_one_letter_code
_entity_poly.pdbx_strand_id
1 'polypeptide(L)'
;AVYGQCVDSPSGYEICMDEENHHLHKPVLIGEIQADGQFATVWETDGPVRAEPWSKHLADSKDKVANWRYPWVCGDCTAPRFTLDF
;
A
#
# COMPACT_ATOMS: atom_id res chain seq x y z
N ALA A 1 4.66 -10.15 -11.86
CA ALA A 1 4.43 -9.10 -10.86
C ALA A 1 5.74 -8.81 -10.14
N VAL A 2 5.87 -7.64 -9.50
CA VAL A 2 7.12 -7.13 -8.92
C VAL A 2 7.14 -7.24 -7.38
N TYR A 3 6.69 -8.38 -6.85
CA TYR A 3 6.58 -8.61 -5.40
C TYR A 3 7.93 -8.40 -4.69
N GLY A 4 7.91 -7.66 -3.58
CA GLY A 4 9.11 -7.40 -2.77
C GLY A 4 10.17 -6.53 -3.44
N GLN A 5 9.96 -6.10 -4.68
CA GLN A 5 10.93 -5.25 -5.38
C GLN A 5 10.97 -3.87 -4.71
N CYS A 6 12.17 -3.43 -4.36
CA CYS A 6 12.44 -2.14 -3.75
C CYS A 6 13.22 -1.22 -4.70
N VAL A 7 12.98 0.07 -4.62
CA VAL A 7 13.68 1.12 -5.39
C VAL A 7 13.94 2.36 -4.54
N ASP A 8 15.11 2.97 -4.71
CA ASP A 8 15.38 4.31 -4.19
C ASP A 8 14.52 5.32 -4.94
N SER A 9 13.57 5.92 -4.24
CA SER A 9 12.59 6.81 -4.87
C SER A 9 12.92 8.28 -4.64
N PRO A 10 12.36 9.20 -5.47
CA PRO A 10 12.54 10.64 -5.28
C PRO A 10 12.03 11.19 -3.95
N SER A 11 11.23 10.43 -3.18
CA SER A 11 10.83 10.86 -1.84
C SER A 11 11.96 10.78 -0.81
N GLY A 12 13.14 10.26 -1.17
CA GLY A 12 14.26 10.06 -0.25
C GLY A 12 14.17 8.78 0.58
N TYR A 13 13.21 7.92 0.26
CA TYR A 13 13.00 6.63 0.91
C TYR A 13 13.13 5.49 -0.10
N GLU A 14 13.60 4.34 0.38
CA GLU A 14 13.45 3.07 -0.32
C GLU A 14 11.97 2.66 -0.31
N ILE A 15 11.41 2.43 -1.49
CA ILE A 15 10.00 2.11 -1.69
C ILE A 15 9.89 0.69 -2.20
N CYS A 16 9.18 -0.16 -1.46
CA CYS A 16 9.00 -1.57 -1.78
C CYS A 16 7.55 -1.87 -2.19
N MET A 17 7.38 -2.76 -3.17
CA MET A 17 6.10 -3.40 -3.46
C MET A 17 5.80 -4.43 -2.37
N ASP A 18 4.60 -4.39 -1.79
CA ASP A 18 4.15 -5.41 -0.85
C ASP A 18 4.19 -6.79 -1.51
N GLU A 19 4.59 -7.77 -0.71
CA GLU A 19 4.79 -9.16 -1.12
C GLU A 19 3.52 -9.84 -1.65
N GLU A 20 2.35 -9.34 -1.26
CA GLU A 20 1.07 -10.01 -1.52
C GLU A 20 0.07 -9.08 -2.20
N ASN A 21 -0.07 -7.85 -1.72
CA ASN A 21 -1.23 -7.02 -2.05
C ASN A 21 -1.05 -6.06 -3.23
N HIS A 22 0.14 -6.06 -3.86
CA HIS A 22 0.48 -5.27 -5.05
C HIS A 22 0.34 -3.74 -4.86
N HIS A 23 0.43 -3.25 -3.63
CA HIS A 23 0.55 -1.83 -3.29
C HIS A 23 1.96 -1.51 -2.77
N LEU A 24 2.33 -0.23 -2.80
CA LEU A 24 3.67 0.23 -2.40
C LEU A 24 3.70 0.69 -0.95
N HIS A 25 4.75 0.35 -0.22
CA HIS A 25 5.07 0.94 1.07
C HIS A 25 5.58 2.37 0.85
N LYS A 26 4.92 3.37 1.42
CA LYS A 26 5.25 4.78 1.16
C LYS A 26 5.26 5.59 2.44
N PRO A 27 6.14 6.61 2.55
CA PRO A 27 6.03 7.60 3.60
C PRO A 27 4.73 8.40 3.42
N VAL A 28 4.23 8.95 4.52
CA VAL A 28 3.10 9.90 4.50
C VAL A 28 3.62 11.24 5.00
N LEU A 29 3.35 12.29 4.23
CA LEU A 29 3.70 13.66 4.56
C LEU A 29 2.41 14.49 4.63
N ILE A 30 2.33 15.37 5.63
CA ILE A 30 1.29 16.40 5.73
C ILE A 30 1.95 17.74 5.42
N GLY A 31 1.46 18.42 4.38
CA GLY A 31 1.97 19.70 3.90
C GLY A 31 0.99 20.85 4.15
N GLU A 32 1.53 22.01 4.54
CA GLU A 32 0.81 23.28 4.65
C GLU A 32 1.13 24.17 3.45
N ILE A 33 0.09 24.73 2.82
CA ILE A 33 0.23 25.67 1.70
C ILE A 33 0.71 27.02 2.22
N GLN A 34 1.81 27.52 1.66
CA GLN A 34 2.43 28.79 2.02
C GLN A 34 1.87 29.94 1.17
N ALA A 35 2.18 31.19 1.57
CA ALA A 35 1.69 32.39 0.86
C ALA A 35 2.22 32.52 -0.59
N ASP A 36 3.32 31.87 -0.91
CA ASP A 36 3.91 31.79 -2.26
C ASP A 36 3.39 30.57 -3.08
N GLY A 37 2.45 29.81 -2.52
CA GLY A 37 1.87 28.63 -3.16
C GLY A 37 2.72 27.36 -3.09
N GLN A 38 3.86 27.36 -2.38
CA GLN A 38 4.63 26.15 -2.11
C GLN A 38 4.09 25.37 -0.91
N PHE A 39 4.56 24.14 -0.71
CA PHE A 39 4.21 23.31 0.44
C PHE A 39 5.36 23.29 1.45
N ALA A 40 5.06 23.51 2.72
CA ALA A 40 5.96 23.19 3.82
C ALA A 40 5.49 21.89 4.48
N THR A 41 6.38 20.90 4.65
CA THR A 41 6.06 19.70 5.41
C THR A 41 5.97 20.05 6.89
N VAL A 42 4.80 19.82 7.49
CA VAL A 42 4.54 20.11 8.92
C VAL A 42 4.53 18.84 9.77
N TRP A 43 4.40 17.68 9.15
CA TRP A 43 4.51 16.37 9.78
C TRP A 43 4.86 15.29 8.75
N GLU A 44 5.62 14.29 9.16
CA GLU A 44 5.93 13.11 8.36
C GLU A 44 6.00 11.85 9.24
N THR A 45 5.78 10.69 8.61
CA THR A 45 6.05 9.39 9.22
C THR A 45 7.55 9.12 9.31
N ASP A 46 8.02 8.43 10.36
CA ASP A 46 9.44 8.07 10.56
C ASP A 46 10.06 7.25 9.40
N GLY A 47 9.22 6.62 8.57
CA GLY A 47 9.64 5.83 7.41
C GLY A 47 8.44 5.39 6.56
N PRO A 48 8.67 4.55 5.53
CA PRO A 48 7.58 4.01 4.71
C PRO A 48 6.59 3.22 5.55
N VAL A 49 5.30 3.53 5.40
CA VAL A 49 4.21 2.79 6.02
C VAL A 49 3.89 1.59 5.14
N ARG A 50 3.72 0.41 5.75
CA ARG A 50 3.26 -0.79 5.04
C ARG A 50 1.92 -0.52 4.37
N ALA A 51 1.77 -1.00 3.14
CA ALA A 51 0.54 -0.80 2.39
C ALA A 51 -0.59 -1.69 2.94
N GLU A 52 -1.69 -1.05 3.34
CA GLU A 52 -2.94 -1.70 3.73
C GLU A 52 -4.04 -1.24 2.76
N PRO A 53 -4.46 -2.09 1.80
CA PRO A 53 -5.38 -1.68 0.73
C PRO A 53 -6.83 -1.54 1.19
N TRP A 54 -7.18 -2.16 2.32
CA TRP A 54 -8.53 -2.18 2.86
C TRP A 54 -8.56 -1.54 4.24
N SER A 55 -9.47 -0.59 4.45
CA SER A 55 -9.55 0.18 5.68
C SER A 55 -10.16 -0.63 6.81
N LYS A 56 -9.47 -0.71 7.95
CA LYS A 56 -10.00 -1.30 9.19
C LYS A 56 -11.21 -0.56 9.78
N HIS A 57 -11.58 0.59 9.21
CA HIS A 57 -12.64 1.46 9.73
C HIS A 57 -13.91 1.48 8.86
N LEU A 58 -13.88 0.87 7.67
CA LEU A 58 -15.02 0.82 6.76
C LEU A 58 -15.66 -0.56 6.79
N ALA A 59 -16.97 -0.64 7.00
CA ALA A 59 -17.70 -1.91 7.02
C ALA A 59 -17.52 -2.70 5.71
N ASP A 60 -17.51 -2.00 4.57
CA ASP A 60 -17.30 -2.61 3.25
C ASP A 60 -15.92 -3.25 3.07
N SER A 61 -14.90 -2.79 3.82
CA SER A 61 -13.54 -3.33 3.75
C SER A 61 -13.32 -4.60 4.57
N LYS A 62 -14.25 -4.93 5.47
CA LYS A 62 -14.04 -5.91 6.55
C LYS A 62 -13.59 -7.29 6.05
N ASP A 63 -14.22 -7.78 5.00
CA ASP A 63 -13.99 -9.14 4.49
C ASP A 63 -13.14 -9.15 3.21
N LYS A 64 -12.64 -7.98 2.78
CA LYS A 64 -11.91 -7.83 1.53
C LYS A 64 -10.45 -8.21 1.70
N VAL A 65 -9.96 -9.01 0.76
CA VAL A 65 -8.58 -9.48 0.68
C VAL A 65 -7.99 -9.00 -0.64
N ALA A 66 -6.84 -8.34 -0.53
CA ALA A 66 -5.94 -8.08 -1.64
C ALA A 66 -4.73 -9.00 -1.50
N ASN A 67 -4.74 -10.12 -2.22
CA ASN A 67 -3.61 -11.02 -2.29
C ASN A 67 -3.51 -11.53 -3.73
N TRP A 68 -2.40 -11.18 -4.38
CA TRP A 68 -2.12 -11.53 -5.77
C TRP A 68 -1.35 -12.84 -5.89
N ARG A 69 -1.03 -13.50 -4.79
CA ARG A 69 -0.50 -14.86 -4.78
C ARG A 69 -1.63 -15.86 -4.96
N TYR A 70 -1.30 -16.99 -5.55
CA TYR A 70 -2.21 -18.12 -5.63
C TYR A 70 -2.50 -18.65 -4.21
N PRO A 71 -3.75 -19.01 -3.87
CA PRO A 71 -4.92 -19.15 -4.74
C PRO A 71 -5.80 -17.90 -4.89
N TRP A 72 -5.45 -16.78 -4.25
CA TRP A 72 -6.28 -15.57 -4.21
C TRP A 72 -6.30 -14.83 -5.54
N VAL A 73 -5.13 -14.46 -6.07
CA VAL A 73 -4.96 -13.75 -7.36
C VAL A 73 -5.99 -12.63 -7.57
N CYS A 74 -6.19 -11.77 -6.57
CA CYS A 74 -7.16 -10.69 -6.64
C CYS A 74 -6.91 -9.55 -5.64
N GLY A 75 -7.52 -8.39 -5.94
CA GLY A 75 -7.44 -7.18 -5.11
C GLY A 75 -8.61 -6.99 -4.15
N ASP A 76 -9.82 -7.42 -4.51
CA ASP A 76 -11.07 -7.22 -3.75
C ASP A 76 -11.87 -8.55 -3.70
N CYS A 77 -11.32 -9.59 -3.09
CA CYS A 77 -12.06 -10.83 -2.88
C CYS A 77 -12.41 -11.07 -1.43
N THR A 78 -13.52 -11.77 -1.21
CA THR A 78 -13.88 -12.35 0.09
C THR A 78 -13.57 -13.85 0.18
N ALA A 79 -13.16 -14.47 -0.93
CA ALA A 79 -12.75 -15.87 -1.02
C ALA A 79 -11.66 -16.05 -2.10
N PRO A 80 -10.81 -17.10 -2.01
CA PRO A 80 -9.82 -17.39 -3.05
C PRO A 80 -10.45 -17.57 -4.42
N ARG A 81 -9.78 -17.09 -5.48
CA ARG A 81 -10.24 -17.25 -6.86
C ARG A 81 -10.10 -18.68 -7.37
N PHE A 82 -9.16 -19.44 -6.81
CA PHE A 82 -8.85 -20.81 -7.22
C PHE A 82 -8.87 -21.78 -6.03
N THR A 83 -9.02 -23.07 -6.31
CA THR A 83 -8.92 -24.15 -5.33
C THR A 83 -7.51 -24.75 -5.33
N LEU A 84 -6.97 -25.08 -4.16
CA LEU A 84 -5.71 -25.82 -4.03
C LEU A 84 -6.00 -27.31 -4.19
N ASP A 85 -6.02 -27.78 -5.42
CA ASP A 85 -6.25 -29.20 -5.75
C ASP A 85 -4.89 -29.89 -5.92
N PHE A 86 -4.24 -30.23 -4.81
CA PHE A 86 -3.03 -31.06 -4.77
C PHE A 86 -3.11 -32.15 -3.71
#